data_AF-A0A0D2QEI5-F1
#
_entry.id   AF-A0A0D2QEI5-F1
#
_cell.length_a   1.000
_cell.length_b   1.000
_cell.length_c   1.000
_cell.angle_alpha   90.00
_cell.angle_beta   90.00
_cell.angle_gamma   90.00
#
_symmetry.space_group_name_H-M   'P 1'
#
loop_
_entity.id
_entity.type
_entity.pdbx_description
1 polymer ?
#
loop_
_entity_poly.entity_id
_entity_poly.type
_entity_poly.pdbx_seq_one_letter_code
_entity_poly.pdbx_strand_id
1 'polypeptide(L)'
;MAEEEVTTAESEVTVAVTEQTPGKETDGTLETQGSIEATVESAVQGGTESTCNNNNNANGSEPASDVDREKTLEFADELTESGSKAFKENDFAEAADCFSRALEIRVGHHGELAVECLKAYYLYGRALLYKAQEEADPLVSVPKKEGETQQELNKDKSSKTIATCESSVASVSSTTVADGSGKDEEESDDSDSDTDEVAEADEDADESDLDLAWKMLDVARAISEKQQVGDTMEKVDILSSLAEVALEREDIESSLGDYQKALSILQRLVEPDNRQIAELNFRICMCLEIGSKPEEAIPYCQKAISVCKSRLQRLTNEVKTSSDLASSSATSELDDGVQQSSTGSQTVISVKDKEAEIETLAGLAEDLEKKAT
;
A
#
# COMPACT_ATOMS: atom_id res chain seq x y z
N MET A 1 50.52 -17.12 -41.48
CA MET A 1 51.35 -18.35 -41.59
C MET A 1 52.28 -18.32 -40.39
N ALA A 2 52.24 -19.24 -39.42
CA ALA A 2 51.62 -20.55 -39.36
C ALA A 2 51.10 -20.81 -37.93
N GLU A 3 50.19 -21.76 -37.85
CA GLU A 3 49.46 -22.28 -36.69
C GLU A 3 50.30 -23.29 -35.89
N GLU A 4 49.99 -23.46 -34.60
CA GLU A 4 49.97 -24.70 -33.78
C GLU A 4 50.16 -24.31 -32.29
N GLU A 5 49.69 -25.02 -31.27
CA GLU A 5 48.49 -25.80 -30.99
C GLU A 5 48.50 -25.97 -29.45
N VAL A 6 47.31 -25.92 -28.85
CA VAL A 6 46.82 -26.50 -27.57
C VAL A 6 47.82 -27.13 -26.59
N THR A 7 47.74 -26.71 -25.31
CA THR A 7 47.77 -27.65 -24.17
C THR A 7 46.86 -27.16 -23.04
N THR A 8 45.86 -27.99 -22.73
CA THR A 8 45.02 -28.01 -21.53
C THR A 8 45.82 -28.45 -20.30
N ALA A 9 45.54 -27.85 -19.15
CA ALA A 9 45.93 -28.39 -17.85
C ALA A 9 44.84 -28.09 -16.81
N GLU A 10 44.02 -29.10 -16.56
CA GLU A 10 43.14 -29.21 -15.41
C GLU A 10 43.98 -29.35 -14.13
N SER A 11 43.57 -28.71 -13.05
CA SER A 11 44.09 -29.01 -11.71
C SER A 11 42.90 -29.11 -10.75
N GLU A 12 42.43 -30.34 -10.59
CA GLU A 12 41.65 -30.77 -9.44
C GLU A 12 42.52 -30.70 -8.16
N VAL A 13 41.97 -30.15 -7.07
CA VAL A 13 42.47 -30.45 -5.72
C VAL A 13 41.29 -30.87 -4.86
N THR A 14 41.41 -32.10 -4.40
CA THR A 14 40.49 -32.89 -3.59
C THR A 14 40.57 -32.57 -2.08
N VAL A 15 39.40 -32.57 -1.44
CA VAL A 15 39.01 -33.17 -0.15
C VAL A 15 39.99 -33.10 1.04
N ALA A 16 39.53 -32.46 2.13
CA ALA A 16 39.86 -32.86 3.49
C ALA A 16 38.61 -32.82 4.38
N VAL A 17 38.07 -34.01 4.64
CA VAL A 17 37.13 -34.33 5.72
C VAL A 17 37.95 -34.54 6.98
N THR A 18 37.53 -33.94 8.10
CA THR A 18 37.95 -34.38 9.44
C THR A 18 36.72 -34.61 10.29
N GLU A 19 36.38 -35.89 10.45
CA GLU A 19 35.61 -36.42 11.57
C GLU A 19 36.38 -36.23 12.88
N GLN A 20 35.67 -35.81 13.94
CA GLN A 20 36.01 -36.21 15.29
C GLN A 20 34.76 -36.16 16.19
N THR A 21 34.34 -37.35 16.62
CA THR A 21 33.60 -37.66 17.86
C THR A 21 34.32 -38.86 18.50
N PRO A 22 34.01 -39.39 19.72
CA PRO A 22 33.02 -38.98 20.73
C PRO A 22 33.51 -39.02 22.20
N GLY A 23 32.64 -38.57 23.12
CA GLY A 23 32.46 -39.13 24.48
C GLY A 23 32.77 -38.19 25.65
N LYS A 24 32.21 -38.34 26.86
CA LYS A 24 31.09 -39.13 27.42
C LYS A 24 30.96 -38.70 28.90
N GLU A 25 29.72 -38.48 29.36
CA GLU A 25 29.14 -38.61 30.72
C GLU A 25 29.85 -38.10 32.01
N THR A 26 29.07 -37.41 32.86
CA THR A 26 28.72 -37.73 34.28
C THR A 26 27.89 -36.54 34.82
N ASP A 27 26.59 -36.66 35.10
CA ASP A 27 25.87 -37.35 36.20
C ASP A 27 25.74 -36.52 37.51
N GLY A 28 24.50 -36.46 38.00
CA GLY A 28 24.07 -36.14 39.36
C GLY A 28 23.79 -34.66 39.70
N THR A 29 22.75 -34.26 40.42
CA THR A 29 21.65 -34.96 41.11
C THR A 29 20.59 -33.91 41.51
N LEU A 30 19.34 -34.37 41.63
CA LEU A 30 18.17 -33.72 42.22
C LEU A 30 18.43 -32.92 43.51
N GLU A 31 17.69 -31.82 43.69
CA GLU A 31 17.01 -31.52 44.96
C GLU A 31 15.59 -30.97 44.71
N THR A 32 14.62 -31.76 45.15
CA THR A 32 13.22 -31.40 45.43
C THR A 32 13.11 -30.85 46.85
N GLN A 33 12.30 -29.80 47.06
CA GLN A 33 11.21 -29.72 48.07
C GLN A 33 10.73 -28.27 48.27
N GLY A 34 9.42 -28.09 48.46
CA GLY A 34 8.87 -26.88 49.10
C GLY A 34 7.48 -26.44 48.65
N SER A 35 6.45 -27.21 48.99
CA SER A 35 5.04 -26.78 48.97
C SER A 35 4.81 -25.54 49.83
N ILE A 36 3.97 -24.60 49.38
CA ILE A 36 2.94 -23.98 50.22
C ILE A 36 1.71 -23.58 49.39
N GLU A 37 0.61 -24.23 49.77
CA GLU A 37 -0.78 -23.95 49.47
C GLU A 37 -1.23 -22.72 50.26
N ALA A 38 -1.94 -21.78 49.62
CA ALA A 38 -2.59 -20.67 50.31
C ALA A 38 -4.02 -20.49 49.77
N THR A 39 -4.91 -21.26 50.37
CA THR A 39 -6.36 -21.11 50.37
C THR A 39 -6.75 -19.89 51.22
N VAL A 40 -7.54 -18.96 50.68
CA VAL A 40 -8.33 -18.02 51.50
C VAL A 40 -9.74 -17.91 50.90
N GLU A 41 -10.69 -18.53 51.60
CA GLU A 41 -12.13 -18.31 51.45
C GLU A 41 -12.63 -17.29 52.49
N SER A 42 -13.51 -16.41 52.01
CA SER A 42 -14.68 -15.81 52.68
C SER A 42 -14.50 -14.84 53.87
N ALA A 43 -15.08 -13.64 53.71
CA ALA A 43 -15.98 -13.07 54.71
C ALA A 43 -16.89 -12.00 54.08
N VAL A 44 -18.20 -12.19 54.31
CA VAL A 44 -19.33 -11.33 53.97
C VAL A 44 -19.47 -10.20 54.99
N GLN A 45 -19.77 -8.98 54.54
CA GLN A 45 -20.58 -7.94 55.20
C GLN A 45 -20.66 -6.76 54.19
N GLY A 46 -21.78 -6.25 53.66
CA GLY A 46 -23.11 -5.98 54.21
C GLY A 46 -23.31 -4.45 54.25
N GLY A 47 -24.21 -3.90 53.42
CA GLY A 47 -24.60 -2.47 53.43
C GLY A 47 -24.81 -1.89 52.01
N THR A 48 -25.96 -2.07 51.35
CA THR A 48 -27.21 -1.27 51.42
C THR A 48 -27.25 -0.07 50.44
N GLU A 49 -28.15 -0.22 49.45
CA GLU A 49 -29.03 0.78 48.80
C GLU A 49 -28.41 1.84 47.87
N SER A 50 -28.66 1.69 46.57
CA SER A 50 -29.25 2.79 45.81
C SER A 50 -30.08 2.28 44.62
N THR A 51 -31.22 2.93 44.47
CA THR A 51 -32.40 2.57 43.69
C THR A 51 -32.21 2.85 42.20
N CYS A 52 -32.39 1.85 41.35
CA CYS A 52 -32.79 2.07 39.95
C CYS A 52 -34.12 1.35 39.71
N ASN A 53 -35.17 2.17 39.65
CA ASN A 53 -36.54 1.76 39.44
C ASN A 53 -36.72 1.16 38.04
N ASN A 54 -37.51 0.10 38.01
CA ASN A 54 -37.92 -0.67 36.86
C ASN A 54 -38.71 0.20 35.86
N ASN A 55 -38.33 0.17 34.59
CA ASN A 55 -39.30 0.34 33.51
C ASN A 55 -39.03 -0.74 32.46
N ASN A 56 -39.79 -1.83 32.57
CA ASN A 56 -39.96 -2.84 31.55
C ASN A 56 -40.36 -2.18 30.22
N ASN A 57 -39.45 -2.18 29.25
CA ASN A 57 -39.86 -2.49 27.89
C ASN A 57 -39.09 -3.74 27.46
N ALA A 58 -39.71 -4.89 27.74
CA ALA A 58 -39.33 -6.15 27.16
C ALA A 58 -39.66 -6.11 25.67
N ASN A 59 -38.74 -5.60 24.86
CA ASN A 59 -38.58 -6.09 23.50
C ASN A 59 -37.53 -7.19 23.58
N GLY A 60 -38.00 -8.43 23.39
CA GLY A 60 -37.13 -9.58 23.30
C GLY A 60 -36.10 -9.38 22.20
N SER A 61 -34.90 -9.89 22.45
CA SER A 61 -33.96 -10.26 21.40
C SER A 61 -34.61 -11.39 20.59
N GLU A 62 -35.48 -11.02 19.66
CA GLU A 62 -35.75 -11.87 18.51
C GLU A 62 -34.44 -11.93 17.70
N PRO A 63 -34.01 -13.11 17.22
CA PRO A 63 -32.97 -13.13 16.20
C PRO A 63 -33.50 -12.28 15.04
N ALA A 64 -32.74 -11.28 14.61
CA ALA A 64 -33.07 -10.52 13.41
C ALA A 64 -33.46 -11.52 12.32
N SER A 65 -34.60 -11.29 11.67
CA SER A 65 -35.05 -12.20 10.62
C SER A 65 -33.93 -12.31 9.58
N ASP A 66 -33.69 -13.51 9.02
CA ASP A 66 -32.61 -13.69 8.02
C ASP A 66 -32.72 -12.67 6.88
N VAL A 67 -33.95 -12.23 6.58
CA VAL A 67 -34.29 -11.21 5.60
C VAL A 67 -33.77 -9.81 5.98
N ASP A 68 -33.80 -9.43 7.26
CA ASP A 68 -33.28 -8.13 7.70
C ASP A 68 -31.75 -8.15 7.77
N ARG A 69 -31.16 -9.32 8.09
CA ARG A 69 -29.72 -9.53 8.04
C ARG A 69 -29.17 -9.41 6.61
N GLU A 70 -29.86 -10.00 5.63
CA GLU A 70 -29.49 -9.94 4.22
C GLU A 70 -29.56 -8.51 3.67
N LYS A 71 -30.65 -7.77 3.92
CA LYS A 71 -30.77 -6.36 3.53
C LYS A 71 -29.65 -5.47 4.10
N THR A 72 -29.22 -5.73 5.34
CA THR A 72 -28.15 -4.94 5.96
C THR A 72 -26.81 -5.21 5.26
N LEU A 73 -26.56 -6.45 4.82
CA LEU A 73 -25.37 -6.79 4.03
C LEU A 73 -25.41 -6.19 2.62
N GLU A 74 -26.58 -6.22 1.96
CA GLU A 74 -26.79 -5.53 0.68
C GLU A 74 -26.47 -4.04 0.80
N PHE A 75 -26.92 -3.39 1.88
CA PHE A 75 -26.59 -1.98 2.14
C PHE A 75 -25.09 -1.75 2.36
N ALA A 76 -24.37 -2.70 2.98
CA ALA A 76 -22.90 -2.63 3.08
C ALA A 76 -22.21 -2.77 1.70
N ASP A 77 -22.77 -3.58 0.79
CA ASP A 77 -22.29 -3.67 -0.59
C ASP A 77 -22.52 -2.34 -1.35
N GLU A 78 -23.71 -1.73 -1.20
CA GLU A 78 -24.02 -0.41 -1.78
C GLU A 78 -23.07 0.68 -1.28
N LEU A 79 -22.79 0.73 0.03
CA LEU A 79 -21.81 1.64 0.62
C LEU A 79 -20.41 1.39 0.05
N THR A 80 -20.01 0.13 -0.13
CA THR A 80 -18.73 -0.23 -0.72
C THR A 80 -18.63 0.26 -2.18
N GLU A 81 -19.72 0.17 -2.95
CA GLU A 81 -19.77 0.69 -4.32
C GLU A 81 -19.70 2.22 -4.34
N SER A 82 -20.48 2.88 -3.47
CA SER A 82 -20.47 4.34 -3.31
C SER A 82 -19.07 4.86 -2.95
N GLY A 83 -18.44 4.25 -1.94
CA GLY A 83 -17.07 4.60 -1.54
C GLY A 83 -16.06 4.33 -2.66
N SER A 84 -16.23 3.23 -3.42
CA SER A 84 -15.36 2.93 -4.57
C SER A 84 -15.54 3.94 -5.72
N LYS A 85 -16.71 4.57 -5.85
CA LYS A 85 -16.95 5.64 -6.80
C LYS A 85 -16.30 6.94 -6.31
N ALA A 86 -16.53 7.33 -5.06
CA ALA A 86 -15.90 8.50 -4.44
C ALA A 86 -14.35 8.43 -4.52
N PHE A 87 -13.77 7.26 -4.21
CA PHE A 87 -12.32 7.03 -4.32
C PHE A 87 -11.79 7.28 -5.74
N LYS A 88 -12.54 6.91 -6.78
CA LYS A 88 -12.15 7.18 -8.20
C LYS A 88 -12.30 8.64 -8.59
N GLU A 89 -13.15 9.38 -7.88
CA GLU A 89 -13.35 10.83 -8.04
C GLU A 89 -12.34 11.64 -7.22
N ASN A 90 -11.44 10.94 -6.49
CA ASN A 90 -10.48 11.49 -5.51
C ASN A 90 -11.15 12.19 -4.33
N ASP A 91 -12.42 11.87 -4.03
CA ASP A 91 -13.07 12.29 -2.79
C ASP A 91 -12.76 11.23 -1.72
N PHE A 92 -11.57 11.31 -1.13
CA PHE A 92 -11.08 10.31 -0.18
C PHE A 92 -11.81 10.39 1.17
N ALA A 93 -12.31 11.57 1.55
CA ALA A 93 -13.11 11.75 2.75
C ALA A 93 -14.44 10.99 2.65
N GLU A 94 -15.22 11.21 1.58
CA GLU A 94 -16.48 10.48 1.36
C GLU A 94 -16.23 8.98 1.15
N ALA A 95 -15.13 8.60 0.51
CA ALA A 95 -14.74 7.20 0.38
C ALA A 95 -14.48 6.55 1.74
N ALA A 96 -13.73 7.21 2.62
CA ALA A 96 -13.44 6.74 3.96
C ALA A 96 -14.72 6.58 4.79
N ASP A 97 -15.64 7.54 4.73
CA ASP A 97 -16.93 7.50 5.43
C ASP A 97 -17.84 6.36 4.92
N CYS A 98 -17.89 6.16 3.61
CA CYS A 98 -18.63 5.04 3.03
C CYS A 98 -18.03 3.68 3.46
N PHE A 99 -16.71 3.55 3.41
CA PHE A 99 -16.04 2.30 3.75
C PHE A 99 -16.07 1.98 5.25
N SER A 100 -15.97 2.98 6.13
CA SER A 100 -16.07 2.79 7.58
C SER A 100 -17.44 2.23 7.97
N ARG A 101 -18.52 2.81 7.44
CA ARG A 101 -19.90 2.35 7.66
C ARG A 101 -20.14 0.95 7.08
N ALA A 102 -19.59 0.67 5.90
CA ALA A 102 -19.64 -0.67 5.31
C ALA A 102 -18.91 -1.70 6.18
N LEU A 103 -17.76 -1.31 6.75
CA LEU A 103 -16.96 -2.15 7.64
C LEU A 103 -17.71 -2.43 8.95
N GLU A 104 -18.28 -1.42 9.60
CA GLU A 104 -19.06 -1.57 10.84
C GLU A 104 -20.18 -2.60 10.68
N ILE A 105 -20.93 -2.53 9.57
CA ILE A 105 -21.99 -3.49 9.27
C ILE A 105 -21.42 -4.90 9.15
N ARG A 106 -20.35 -5.09 8.36
CA ARG A 106 -19.76 -6.42 8.14
C ARG A 106 -19.20 -7.01 9.43
N VAL A 107 -18.50 -6.20 10.22
CA VAL A 107 -17.96 -6.59 11.53
C VAL A 107 -19.08 -6.99 12.48
N GLY A 108 -20.19 -6.23 12.52
CA GLY A 108 -21.36 -6.59 13.32
C GLY A 108 -22.00 -7.92 12.91
N HIS A 109 -21.90 -8.31 11.64
CA HIS A 109 -22.50 -9.53 11.10
C HIS A 109 -21.62 -10.78 11.16
N HIS A 110 -20.31 -10.62 10.99
CA HIS A 110 -19.35 -11.71 10.82
C HIS A 110 -18.29 -11.78 11.92
N GLY A 111 -18.05 -10.66 12.61
CA GLY A 111 -16.96 -10.47 13.57
C GLY A 111 -15.74 -9.77 12.96
N GLU A 112 -14.95 -9.14 13.82
CA GLU A 112 -13.79 -8.31 13.44
C GLU A 112 -12.73 -9.04 12.62
N LEU A 113 -12.47 -10.32 12.92
CA LEU A 113 -11.41 -11.09 12.28
C LEU A 113 -11.92 -12.06 11.20
N ALA A 114 -13.15 -11.87 10.73
CA ALA A 114 -13.76 -12.69 9.69
C ALA A 114 -13.21 -12.36 8.30
N VAL A 115 -13.13 -13.37 7.43
CA VAL A 115 -12.58 -13.20 6.07
C VAL A 115 -13.47 -12.31 5.19
N GLU A 116 -14.76 -12.27 5.49
CA GLU A 116 -15.77 -11.42 4.85
C GLU A 116 -15.53 -9.92 5.10
N CYS A 117 -14.79 -9.58 6.16
CA CYS A 117 -14.45 -8.20 6.53
C CYS A 117 -13.14 -7.73 5.87
N LEU A 118 -12.29 -8.65 5.36
CA LEU A 118 -10.96 -8.33 4.82
C LEU A 118 -10.98 -7.21 3.79
N LYS A 119 -11.89 -7.30 2.81
CA LYS A 119 -12.00 -6.31 1.74
C LYS A 119 -12.40 -4.94 2.29
N ALA A 120 -13.28 -4.90 3.29
CA ALA A 120 -13.73 -3.64 3.88
C ALA A 120 -12.60 -2.96 4.68
N TYR A 121 -11.84 -3.72 5.47
CA TYR A 121 -10.65 -3.22 6.15
C TYR A 121 -9.62 -2.65 5.17
N TYR A 122 -9.32 -3.41 4.11
CA TYR A 122 -8.37 -2.96 3.09
C TYR A 122 -8.81 -1.68 2.39
N LEU A 123 -10.07 -1.59 1.94
CA LEU A 123 -10.59 -0.41 1.25
C LEU A 123 -10.64 0.82 2.16
N TYR A 124 -11.06 0.64 3.42
CA TYR A 124 -11.10 1.72 4.39
C TYR A 124 -9.70 2.25 4.71
N GLY A 125 -8.75 1.35 5.02
CA GLY A 125 -7.37 1.74 5.27
C GLY A 125 -6.71 2.42 4.08
N ARG A 126 -7.02 1.98 2.85
CA ARG A 126 -6.53 2.64 1.64
C ARG A 126 -7.14 4.03 1.44
N ALA A 127 -8.42 4.25 1.73
CA ALA A 127 -9.03 5.57 1.64
C ALA A 127 -8.40 6.55 2.63
N LEU A 128 -8.16 6.12 3.87
CA LEU A 128 -7.48 6.92 4.89
C LEU A 128 -6.05 7.30 4.51
N LEU A 129 -5.27 6.36 3.96
CA LEU A 129 -3.91 6.63 3.47
C LEU A 129 -3.91 7.77 2.42
N TYR A 130 -4.80 7.69 1.43
CA TYR A 130 -4.85 8.68 0.37
C TYR A 130 -5.39 10.04 0.86
N LYS A 131 -6.33 10.02 1.82
CA LYS A 131 -6.80 11.23 2.50
C LYS A 131 -5.65 11.92 3.24
N ALA A 132 -4.86 11.18 4.01
CA ALA A 132 -3.69 11.71 4.71
C ALA A 132 -2.65 12.29 3.74
N GLN A 133 -2.41 11.64 2.59
CA GLN A 133 -1.49 12.14 1.56
C GLN A 133 -1.98 13.45 0.91
N GLU A 134 -3.28 13.60 0.68
CA GLU A 134 -3.85 14.85 0.14
C GLU A 134 -3.73 16.00 1.14
N GLU A 135 -3.94 15.72 2.43
CA GLU A 135 -3.81 16.71 3.51
C GLU A 135 -2.35 17.12 3.75
N ALA A 136 -1.40 16.20 3.55
CA ALA A 136 0.03 16.46 3.64
C ALA A 136 0.59 17.27 2.45
N ASP A 137 -0.14 17.38 1.33
CA ASP A 137 0.32 18.10 0.14
C ASP A 137 0.33 19.63 0.38
N PRO A 138 1.53 20.28 0.36
CA PRO A 138 1.66 21.73 0.57
C PRO A 138 0.95 22.57 -0.50
N LEU A 139 0.54 21.99 -1.64
CA LEU A 139 -0.22 22.69 -2.68
C LEU A 139 -1.73 22.75 -2.40
N VAL A 140 -2.27 21.84 -1.58
CA VAL A 140 -3.69 21.82 -1.18
C VAL A 140 -3.94 22.77 0.00
N SER A 141 -2.95 22.95 0.87
CA SER A 141 -3.04 23.75 2.10
C SER A 141 -2.86 25.27 1.91
N VAL A 142 -2.75 25.76 0.66
CA VAL A 142 -2.82 27.20 0.36
C VAL A 142 -4.30 27.65 0.31
N PRO A 143 -4.75 28.59 1.17
CA PRO A 143 -6.13 29.06 1.12
C PRO A 143 -6.43 29.67 -0.24
N LYS A 144 -7.36 29.05 -0.99
CA LYS A 144 -7.96 29.65 -2.18
C LYS A 144 -8.70 30.92 -1.74
N LYS A 145 -8.03 32.07 -1.85
CA LYS A 145 -8.72 33.36 -1.82
C LYS A 145 -9.72 33.38 -2.97
N GLU A 146 -10.98 33.55 -2.59
CA GLU A 146 -12.15 33.68 -3.45
C GLU A 146 -11.90 34.67 -4.61
N GLY A 147 -12.19 34.20 -5.81
CA GLY A 147 -12.14 34.97 -7.04
C GLY A 147 -12.78 34.16 -8.16
N GLU A 148 -14.11 34.26 -8.27
CA GLU A 148 -14.90 33.67 -9.34
C GLU A 148 -14.36 34.08 -10.72
N THR A 149 -14.08 33.13 -11.60
CA THR A 149 -14.63 33.12 -12.96
C THR A 149 -14.46 31.74 -13.61
N GLN A 150 -15.58 31.22 -14.08
CA GLN A 150 -15.70 29.99 -14.84
C GLN A 150 -14.94 30.09 -16.17
N GLN A 151 -14.16 29.06 -16.51
CA GLN A 151 -14.03 28.66 -17.91
C GLN A 151 -13.75 27.16 -18.02
N GLU A 152 -14.69 26.47 -18.67
CA GLU A 152 -14.65 25.07 -19.08
C GLU A 152 -13.38 24.74 -19.86
N LEU A 153 -12.62 23.72 -19.45
CA LEU A 153 -11.79 22.92 -20.35
C LEU A 153 -11.75 21.45 -19.91
N ASN A 154 -12.50 20.65 -20.64
CA ASN A 154 -12.26 19.27 -21.06
C ASN A 154 -11.59 18.28 -20.09
N LYS A 155 -12.47 17.42 -19.59
CA LYS A 155 -12.25 16.06 -19.11
C LYS A 155 -11.42 15.23 -20.09
N ASP A 156 -10.20 14.88 -19.71
CA ASP A 156 -9.54 13.67 -20.19
C ASP A 156 -8.93 12.90 -19.02
N LYS A 157 -9.04 11.59 -19.13
CA LYS A 157 -8.95 10.61 -18.05
C LYS A 157 -7.73 9.76 -18.34
N SER A 158 -6.57 10.07 -17.74
CA SER A 158 -5.53 9.05 -17.52
C SER A 158 -4.41 9.55 -16.60
N SER A 159 -4.19 8.79 -15.52
CA SER A 159 -2.90 8.53 -14.89
C SER A 159 -1.91 9.69 -14.78
N LYS A 160 -2.01 10.47 -13.71
CA LYS A 160 -0.85 11.19 -13.18
C LYS A 160 -0.93 11.33 -11.66
N THR A 161 -0.40 10.32 -10.97
CA THR A 161 0.21 10.50 -9.66
C THR A 161 1.56 9.81 -9.70
N ILE A 162 2.51 10.45 -10.36
CA ILE A 162 3.93 10.31 -10.04
C ILE A 162 4.28 11.67 -9.46
N ALA A 163 4.26 11.76 -8.13
CA ALA A 163 4.78 12.89 -7.41
C ALA A 163 6.30 12.90 -7.63
N THR A 164 6.76 13.75 -8.55
CA THR A 164 8.15 14.19 -8.59
C THR A 164 8.34 15.13 -7.42
N CYS A 165 8.85 14.64 -6.29
CA CYS A 165 9.32 15.49 -5.20
C CYS A 165 10.72 16.03 -5.56
N GLU A 166 10.77 17.25 -6.07
CA GLU A 166 12.04 17.97 -6.19
C GLU A 166 12.31 18.69 -4.87
N SER A 167 12.95 18.00 -3.93
CA SER A 167 13.45 18.64 -2.70
C SER A 167 14.70 19.45 -3.03
N SER A 168 14.55 20.77 -3.10
CA SER A 168 15.67 21.70 -3.24
C SER A 168 16.32 21.96 -1.88
N VAL A 169 17.47 21.31 -1.64
CA VAL A 169 18.44 21.76 -0.63
C VAL A 169 19.31 22.86 -1.24
N ALA A 170 19.21 24.08 -0.71
CA ALA A 170 20.15 25.15 -1.02
C ALA A 170 20.75 25.71 0.27
N SER A 171 21.98 25.29 0.56
CA SER A 171 22.88 25.94 1.51
C SER A 171 23.12 27.39 1.12
N VAL A 172 23.01 28.31 2.09
CA VAL A 172 23.51 29.68 1.97
C VAL A 172 24.73 29.87 2.86
N SER A 173 25.90 29.92 2.21
CA SER A 173 27.08 30.61 2.73
C SER A 173 27.00 32.08 2.29
N SER A 174 27.17 33.01 3.22
CA SER A 174 27.42 34.42 2.89
C SER A 174 28.48 35.03 3.80
N THR A 175 29.48 35.66 3.18
CA THR A 175 30.51 36.46 3.84
C THR A 175 30.44 37.92 3.39
N THR A 176 30.29 38.79 4.40
CA THR A 176 30.89 40.14 4.60
C THR A 176 30.53 41.32 3.70
N VAL A 177 30.06 42.43 4.31
CA VAL A 177 30.81 43.66 4.72
C VAL A 177 29.90 44.52 5.65
N ALA A 178 30.30 44.84 6.91
CA ALA A 178 30.92 46.10 7.42
C ALA A 178 30.13 47.39 7.08
N ASP A 179 29.82 48.39 7.95
CA ASP A 179 30.29 48.88 9.27
C ASP A 179 29.32 50.02 9.75
N GLY A 180 29.32 50.40 11.05
CA GLY A 180 29.00 51.79 11.46
C GLY A 180 27.94 52.14 12.54
N SER A 181 28.17 51.79 13.82
CA SER A 181 28.04 52.59 15.08
C SER A 181 26.85 53.55 15.40
N GLY A 182 26.24 53.39 16.61
CA GLY A 182 25.80 54.53 17.46
C GLY A 182 24.62 54.37 18.47
N LYS A 183 24.93 53.99 19.73
CA LYS A 183 24.41 54.39 21.08
C LYS A 183 22.91 54.61 21.46
N ASP A 184 22.57 53.89 22.54
CA ASP A 184 21.93 54.25 23.84
C ASP A 184 20.44 54.71 23.99
N GLU A 185 19.79 54.05 24.97
CA GLU A 185 18.75 54.51 25.94
C GLU A 185 17.29 54.69 25.40
N GLU A 186 16.17 54.29 26.02
CA GLU A 186 15.77 53.88 27.38
C GLU A 186 14.42 53.08 27.35
N GLU A 187 14.27 52.20 28.36
CA GLU A 187 13.09 51.85 29.19
C GLU A 187 11.70 51.43 28.64
N SER A 188 11.26 50.26 29.12
CA SER A 188 9.88 49.96 29.51
C SER A 188 9.84 48.62 30.30
N ASP A 189 9.97 48.75 31.62
CA ASP A 189 9.62 47.77 32.65
C ASP A 189 8.09 47.67 32.79
N ASP A 190 7.52 46.45 32.79
CA ASP A 190 6.63 46.03 33.88
C ASP A 190 6.47 44.50 33.93
N SER A 191 6.50 44.00 35.16
CA SER A 191 6.59 42.61 35.59
C SER A 191 5.22 42.05 36.01
N ASP A 192 5.21 40.74 36.27
CA ASP A 192 4.24 39.94 37.05
C ASP A 192 2.98 39.46 36.31
N SER A 193 2.53 38.22 36.47
CA SER A 193 2.95 37.08 37.27
C SER A 193 2.13 35.87 36.80
N ASP A 194 2.78 34.72 36.75
CA ASP A 194 2.28 33.35 36.82
C ASP A 194 0.77 33.12 36.68
N THR A 195 0.42 32.45 35.58
CA THR A 195 -0.49 31.31 35.68
C THR A 195 -0.03 30.28 34.67
N ASP A 196 0.78 29.33 35.14
CA ASP A 196 0.91 28.01 34.53
C ASP A 196 -0.46 27.34 34.55
N GLU A 197 -1.35 27.79 33.66
CA GLU A 197 -2.41 26.93 33.16
C GLU A 197 -1.74 26.15 32.04
N VAL A 198 -1.02 25.09 32.45
CA VAL A 198 -1.06 23.83 31.72
C VAL A 198 -2.54 23.46 31.66
N ALA A 199 -3.25 24.09 30.74
CA ALA A 199 -4.47 23.55 30.21
C ALA A 199 -4.03 22.20 29.70
N GLU A 200 -4.36 21.17 30.48
CA GLU A 200 -4.41 19.78 30.07
C GLU A 200 -4.85 19.81 28.61
N ALA A 201 -3.86 19.65 27.72
CA ALA A 201 -4.14 19.30 26.36
C ALA A 201 -4.94 18.02 26.53
N ASP A 202 -6.22 18.10 26.22
CA ASP A 202 -7.09 16.95 26.11
C ASP A 202 -6.37 15.99 25.16
N GLU A 203 -5.65 15.01 25.73
CA GLU A 203 -4.92 13.98 24.99
C GLU A 203 -5.89 12.95 24.40
N ASP A 204 -7.07 13.40 23.98
CA ASP A 204 -7.68 12.86 22.77
C ASP A 204 -6.83 13.37 21.60
N ALA A 205 -5.58 12.89 21.52
CA ALA A 205 -4.81 12.98 20.30
C ALA A 205 -5.62 12.23 19.25
N ASP A 206 -6.42 12.98 18.49
CA ASP A 206 -7.15 12.47 17.33
C ASP A 206 -6.18 11.57 16.57
N GLU A 207 -6.48 10.26 16.57
CA GLU A 207 -5.63 9.30 15.88
C GLU A 207 -5.52 9.77 14.44
N SER A 208 -4.30 10.08 13.99
CA SER A 208 -4.07 10.55 12.63
C SER A 208 -4.68 9.55 11.65
N ASP A 209 -5.28 10.06 10.56
CA ASP A 209 -5.79 9.21 9.48
C ASP A 209 -4.73 8.20 9.01
N LEU A 210 -3.45 8.55 9.07
CA LEU A 210 -2.33 7.67 8.73
C LEU A 210 -2.14 6.52 9.73
N ASP A 211 -2.27 6.77 11.03
CA ASP A 211 -2.19 5.72 12.06
C ASP A 211 -3.39 4.79 11.98
N LEU A 212 -4.59 5.34 11.74
CA LEU A 212 -5.79 4.56 11.54
C LEU A 212 -5.70 3.72 10.24
N ALA A 213 -5.15 4.29 9.16
CA ALA A 213 -4.88 3.57 7.92
C ALA A 213 -3.99 2.35 8.16
N TRP A 214 -2.90 2.53 8.91
CA TRP A 214 -2.02 1.44 9.31
C TRP A 214 -2.78 0.35 10.07
N LYS A 215 -3.57 0.71 11.09
CA LYS A 215 -4.35 -0.26 11.87
C LYS A 215 -5.32 -1.05 11.00
N MET A 216 -6.07 -0.38 10.12
CA MET A 216 -7.04 -1.05 9.24
C MET A 216 -6.35 -2.00 8.26
N LEU A 217 -5.23 -1.59 7.66
CA LEU A 217 -4.43 -2.42 6.76
C LEU A 217 -3.75 -3.58 7.48
N ASP A 218 -3.32 -3.39 8.73
CA ASP A 218 -2.70 -4.44 9.55
C ASP A 218 -3.72 -5.53 9.93
N VAL A 219 -4.96 -5.14 10.25
CA VAL A 219 -6.06 -6.09 10.45
C VAL A 219 -6.34 -6.86 9.15
N ALA A 220 -6.39 -6.18 8.00
CA ALA A 220 -6.55 -6.84 6.71
C ALA A 220 -5.42 -7.85 6.43
N ARG A 221 -4.17 -7.47 6.70
CA ARG A 221 -3.00 -8.35 6.60
C ARG A 221 -3.15 -9.58 7.49
N ALA A 222 -3.47 -9.40 8.77
CA ALA A 222 -3.63 -10.48 9.73
C ALA A 222 -4.75 -11.46 9.32
N ILE A 223 -5.88 -10.96 8.79
CA ILE A 223 -6.95 -11.81 8.26
C ILE A 223 -6.44 -12.58 7.02
N SER A 224 -5.74 -11.90 6.10
CA SER A 224 -5.23 -12.51 4.86
C SER A 224 -4.19 -13.60 5.13
N GLU A 225 -3.34 -13.43 6.14
CA GLU A 225 -2.29 -14.40 6.51
C GLU A 225 -2.89 -15.65 7.16
N LYS A 226 -3.97 -15.50 7.92
CA LYS A 226 -4.71 -16.63 8.51
C LYS A 226 -5.40 -17.50 7.48
N GLN A 227 -5.72 -16.96 6.30
CA GLN A 227 -6.27 -17.75 5.21
C GLN A 227 -5.23 -18.76 4.70
N GLN A 228 -5.57 -20.05 4.70
CA GLN A 228 -4.73 -21.11 4.13
C GLN A 228 -4.72 -21.13 2.58
N VAL A 229 -5.04 -20.00 1.94
CA VAL A 229 -5.26 -19.87 0.49
C VAL A 229 -3.95 -19.67 -0.29
N GLY A 230 -2.79 -19.66 0.37
CA GLY A 230 -1.50 -19.44 -0.29
C GLY A 230 -1.31 -17.99 -0.71
N ASP A 231 -0.60 -17.75 -1.81
CA ASP A 231 -0.36 -16.41 -2.35
C ASP A 231 -1.59 -15.91 -3.12
N THR A 232 -1.98 -14.66 -2.87
CA THR A 232 -3.10 -14.04 -3.57
C THR A 232 -2.76 -12.60 -3.94
N MET A 233 -3.51 -12.05 -4.91
CA MET A 233 -3.36 -10.63 -5.27
C MET A 233 -3.77 -9.72 -4.11
N GLU A 234 -4.74 -10.10 -3.28
CA GLU A 234 -5.09 -9.28 -2.10
C GLU A 234 -3.89 -9.10 -1.14
N LYS A 235 -3.05 -10.13 -0.97
CA LYS A 235 -1.82 -10.01 -0.15
C LYS A 235 -0.83 -9.03 -0.74
N VAL A 236 -0.67 -9.02 -2.06
CA VAL A 236 0.19 -8.06 -2.77
C VAL A 236 -0.31 -6.64 -2.55
N ASP A 237 -1.62 -6.44 -2.70
CA ASP A 237 -2.25 -5.11 -2.55
C ASP A 237 -2.16 -4.59 -1.12
N ILE A 238 -2.43 -5.43 -0.12
CA ILE A 238 -2.32 -5.07 1.31
C ILE A 238 -0.88 -4.71 1.69
N LEU A 239 0.10 -5.54 1.31
CA LEU A 239 1.51 -5.27 1.59
C LEU A 239 2.00 -4.00 0.89
N SER A 240 1.56 -3.75 -0.34
CA SER A 240 1.91 -2.52 -1.06
C SER A 240 1.36 -1.29 -0.36
N SER A 241 0.11 -1.32 0.11
CA SER A 241 -0.48 -0.20 0.88
C SER A 241 0.17 0.00 2.25
N LEU A 242 0.55 -1.08 2.95
CA LEU A 242 1.33 -0.97 4.20
C LEU A 242 2.70 -0.34 3.97
N ALA A 243 3.36 -0.68 2.87
CA ALA A 243 4.63 -0.08 2.49
C ALA A 243 4.50 1.42 2.16
N GLU A 244 3.40 1.84 1.54
CA GLU A 244 3.07 3.26 1.32
C GLU A 244 2.84 4.00 2.64
N VAL A 245 2.08 3.41 3.58
CA VAL A 245 1.92 3.97 4.93
C VAL A 245 3.26 4.10 5.65
N ALA A 246 4.11 3.08 5.60
CA ALA A 246 5.43 3.13 6.22
C ALA A 246 6.32 4.22 5.59
N LEU A 247 6.23 4.40 4.27
CA LEU A 247 6.97 5.46 3.58
C LEU A 247 6.54 6.86 4.01
N GLU A 248 5.23 7.08 4.17
CA GLU A 248 4.66 8.35 4.66
C GLU A 248 5.10 8.65 6.10
N ARG A 249 5.31 7.61 6.91
CA ARG A 249 5.85 7.71 8.28
C ARG A 249 7.38 7.80 8.31
N GLU A 250 8.03 7.91 7.15
CA GLU A 250 9.49 7.89 6.96
C GLU A 250 10.18 6.61 7.47
N ASP A 251 9.42 5.53 7.70
CA ASP A 251 9.95 4.21 8.04
C ASP A 251 10.36 3.45 6.78
N ILE A 252 11.54 3.80 6.28
CA ILE A 252 12.10 3.26 5.04
C ILE A 252 12.35 1.75 5.14
N GLU A 253 12.74 1.24 6.31
CA GLU A 253 13.09 -0.17 6.46
C GLU A 253 11.85 -1.07 6.38
N SER A 254 10.77 -0.70 7.09
CA SER A 254 9.50 -1.42 7.00
C SER A 254 8.90 -1.31 5.59
N SER A 255 8.93 -0.11 4.99
CA SER A 255 8.43 0.12 3.64
C SER A 255 9.13 -0.77 2.61
N LEU A 256 10.46 -0.80 2.62
CA LEU A 256 11.25 -1.62 1.72
C LEU A 256 10.95 -3.11 1.91
N GLY A 257 10.87 -3.57 3.17
CA GLY A 257 10.58 -4.96 3.50
C GLY A 257 9.22 -5.41 2.97
N ASP A 258 8.19 -4.58 3.11
CA ASP A 258 6.84 -4.92 2.67
C ASP A 258 6.70 -4.88 1.14
N TYR A 259 7.31 -3.90 0.45
CA TYR A 259 7.35 -3.93 -1.02
C TYR A 259 8.10 -5.14 -1.58
N GLN A 260 9.21 -5.54 -0.97
CA GLN A 260 9.97 -6.72 -1.41
C GLN A 260 9.16 -8.02 -1.23
N LYS A 261 8.43 -8.15 -0.11
CA LYS A 261 7.49 -9.27 0.09
C LYS A 261 6.38 -9.25 -0.97
N ALA A 262 5.76 -8.09 -1.20
CA ALA A 262 4.72 -7.92 -2.22
C ALA A 262 5.24 -8.33 -3.61
N LEU A 263 6.46 -7.93 -3.96
CA LEU A 263 7.09 -8.24 -5.25
C LEU A 263 7.35 -9.74 -5.39
N SER A 264 7.84 -10.39 -4.34
CA SER A 264 8.09 -11.84 -4.33
C SER A 264 6.81 -12.66 -4.47
N ILE A 265 5.71 -12.22 -3.84
CA ILE A 265 4.38 -12.82 -4.00
C ILE A 265 3.91 -12.62 -5.44
N LEU A 266 3.93 -11.38 -5.93
CA LEU A 266 3.47 -11.03 -7.27
C LEU A 266 4.18 -11.84 -8.36
N GLN A 267 5.51 -11.97 -8.29
CA GLN A 267 6.31 -12.74 -9.27
C GLN A 267 5.93 -14.22 -9.36
N ARG A 268 5.28 -14.78 -8.34
CA ARG A 268 4.78 -16.17 -8.34
C ARG A 268 3.35 -16.27 -8.89
N LEU A 269 2.62 -15.16 -8.97
CA LEU A 269 1.23 -15.10 -9.41
C LEU A 269 1.07 -14.69 -10.88
N VAL A 270 2.00 -13.90 -11.43
CA VAL A 270 1.85 -13.30 -12.76
C VAL A 270 3.01 -13.63 -13.71
N GLU A 271 2.79 -13.38 -15.00
CA GLU A 271 3.83 -13.52 -16.02
C GLU A 271 5.04 -12.60 -15.74
N PRO A 272 6.28 -13.00 -16.09
CA PRO A 272 7.49 -12.23 -15.76
C PRO A 272 7.56 -10.81 -16.34
N ASP A 273 6.78 -10.52 -17.38
CA ASP A 273 6.68 -9.21 -18.02
C ASP A 273 5.38 -8.45 -17.65
N ASN A 274 4.70 -8.86 -16.58
CA ASN A 274 3.51 -8.16 -16.10
C ASN A 274 3.87 -6.75 -15.62
N ARG A 275 3.08 -5.75 -16.04
CA ARG A 275 3.25 -4.34 -15.69
C ARG A 275 3.33 -4.06 -14.18
N GLN A 276 2.60 -4.80 -13.35
CA GLN A 276 2.63 -4.64 -11.89
C GLN A 276 4.01 -4.97 -11.29
N ILE A 277 4.79 -5.85 -11.93
CA ILE A 277 6.18 -6.13 -11.53
C ILE A 277 7.02 -4.88 -11.73
N ALA A 278 6.85 -4.17 -12.85
CA ALA A 278 7.56 -2.91 -13.10
C ALA A 278 7.16 -1.83 -12.09
N GLU A 279 5.86 -1.72 -11.79
CA GLU A 279 5.33 -0.77 -10.79
C GLU A 279 5.94 -0.99 -9.40
N LEU A 280 5.99 -2.22 -8.90
CA LEU A 280 6.60 -2.50 -7.58
C LEU A 280 8.11 -2.27 -7.57
N ASN A 281 8.82 -2.61 -8.66
CA ASN A 281 10.26 -2.29 -8.76
C ASN A 281 10.48 -0.77 -8.73
N PHE A 282 9.61 0.02 -9.37
CA PHE A 282 9.69 1.47 -9.32
C PHE A 282 9.39 2.02 -7.92
N ARG A 283 8.36 1.51 -7.23
CA ARG A 283 8.06 1.89 -5.83
C ARG A 283 9.25 1.59 -4.89
N ILE A 284 9.91 0.44 -5.05
CA ILE A 284 11.13 0.09 -4.30
C ILE A 284 12.27 1.08 -4.63
N CYS A 285 12.46 1.41 -5.91
CA CYS A 285 13.47 2.40 -6.33
C CYS A 285 13.23 3.76 -5.64
N MET A 286 11.97 4.23 -5.58
CA MET A 286 11.60 5.46 -4.86
C MET A 286 11.87 5.38 -3.35
N CYS A 287 11.50 4.26 -2.71
CA CYS A 287 11.75 4.04 -1.29
C CYS A 287 13.26 4.12 -0.96
N LEU A 288 14.11 3.52 -1.79
CA LEU A 288 15.58 3.56 -1.63
C LEU A 288 16.16 4.94 -1.86
N GLU A 289 15.63 5.72 -2.81
CA GLU A 289 16.03 7.11 -3.03
C GLU A 289 15.71 8.01 -1.83
N ILE A 290 14.49 7.90 -1.30
CA ILE A 290 14.09 8.60 -0.06
C ILE A 290 14.99 8.17 1.10
N GLY A 291 15.31 6.88 1.17
CA GLY A 291 16.28 6.30 2.11
C GLY A 291 17.74 6.68 1.88
N SER A 292 18.06 7.56 0.93
CA SER A 292 19.44 7.97 0.59
C SER A 292 20.37 6.81 0.20
N LYS A 293 19.82 5.78 -0.47
CA LYS A 293 20.53 4.60 -1.00
C LYS A 293 20.38 4.47 -2.52
N PRO A 294 20.77 5.48 -3.32
CA PRO A 294 20.56 5.47 -4.77
C PRO A 294 21.29 4.33 -5.48
N GLU A 295 22.45 3.88 -4.97
CA GLU A 295 23.21 2.77 -5.56
C GLU A 295 22.44 1.45 -5.49
N GLU A 296 21.67 1.24 -4.42
CA GLU A 296 20.80 0.07 -4.26
C GLU A 296 19.53 0.16 -5.13
N ALA A 297 19.12 1.37 -5.52
CA ALA A 297 17.91 1.64 -6.30
C ALA A 297 18.08 1.29 -7.80
N ILE A 298 19.29 1.49 -8.35
CA ILE A 298 19.65 1.22 -9.75
C ILE A 298 19.16 -0.15 -10.27
N PRO A 299 19.44 -1.30 -9.61
CA PRO A 299 19.00 -2.60 -10.12
C PRO A 299 17.47 -2.73 -10.21
N TYR A 300 16.72 -2.12 -9.30
CA TYR A 300 15.25 -2.12 -9.34
C TYR A 300 14.73 -1.26 -10.50
N CYS A 301 15.29 -0.06 -10.67
CA CYS A 301 14.94 0.80 -11.80
C CYS A 301 15.27 0.12 -13.15
N GLN A 302 16.42 -0.54 -13.29
CA GLN A 302 16.76 -1.34 -14.49
C GLN A 302 15.80 -2.51 -14.71
N LYS A 303 15.38 -3.18 -13.63
CA LYS A 303 14.41 -4.28 -13.71
C LYS A 303 13.04 -3.79 -14.18
N ALA A 304 12.57 -2.64 -13.69
CA ALA A 304 11.33 -2.01 -14.15
C ALA A 304 11.37 -1.71 -15.66
N ILE A 305 12.45 -1.08 -16.14
CA ILE A 305 12.67 -0.80 -17.57
C ILE A 305 12.65 -2.10 -18.40
N SER A 306 13.34 -3.14 -17.94
CA SER A 306 13.41 -4.43 -18.63
C SER A 306 12.04 -5.11 -18.75
N VAL A 307 11.22 -5.05 -17.70
CA VAL A 307 9.85 -5.58 -17.70
C VAL A 307 8.99 -4.82 -18.70
N CYS A 308 8.99 -3.48 -18.65
CA CYS A 308 8.25 -2.64 -19.60
C CYS A 308 8.63 -2.95 -21.06
N LYS A 309 9.94 -3.02 -21.37
CA LYS A 309 10.43 -3.35 -22.71
C LYS A 309 10.00 -4.74 -23.19
N SER A 310 10.05 -5.74 -22.30
CA SER A 310 9.64 -7.11 -22.63
C SER A 310 8.14 -7.17 -22.97
N ARG A 311 7.32 -6.50 -22.14
CA ARG A 311 5.86 -6.41 -22.35
C ARG A 311 5.53 -5.67 -23.65
N LEU A 312 6.18 -4.53 -23.91
CA LEU A 312 6.07 -3.77 -25.15
C LEU A 312 6.37 -4.63 -26.38
N GLN A 313 7.49 -5.36 -26.35
CA GLN A 313 7.88 -6.22 -27.45
C GLN A 313 6.85 -7.33 -27.70
N ARG A 314 6.35 -7.97 -26.64
CA ARG A 314 5.35 -9.02 -26.76
C ARG A 314 4.04 -8.48 -27.32
N LEU A 315 3.51 -7.40 -26.77
CA LEU A 315 2.27 -6.78 -27.24
C LEU A 315 2.39 -6.32 -28.70
N THR A 316 3.51 -5.72 -29.09
CA THR A 316 3.77 -5.30 -30.47
C THR A 316 3.73 -6.49 -31.44
N ASN A 317 4.33 -7.62 -31.05
CA ASN A 317 4.30 -8.85 -31.84
C ASN A 317 2.88 -9.44 -31.95
N GLU A 318 2.12 -9.43 -30.85
CA GLU A 318 0.72 -9.89 -30.83
C GLU A 318 -0.19 -9.03 -31.73
N VAL A 319 -0.01 -7.72 -31.73
CA VAL A 319 -0.77 -6.80 -32.60
C VAL A 319 -0.39 -7.02 -34.07
N LYS A 320 0.91 -7.16 -34.37
CA LYS A 320 1.40 -7.40 -35.73
C LYS A 320 0.86 -8.72 -36.30
N THR A 321 0.96 -9.80 -35.53
CA THR A 321 0.42 -11.12 -35.94
C THR A 321 -1.10 -11.11 -36.13
N SER A 322 -1.83 -10.35 -35.31
CA SER A 322 -3.29 -10.18 -35.47
C SER A 322 -3.64 -9.40 -36.75
N SER A 323 -2.84 -8.40 -37.12
CA SER A 323 -2.97 -7.65 -38.38
C SER A 323 -2.67 -8.50 -39.62
N ASP A 324 -1.59 -9.29 -39.57
CA ASP A 324 -1.19 -10.17 -40.67
C ASP A 324 -2.26 -11.25 -40.94
N LEU A 325 -2.87 -11.81 -39.89
CA LEU A 325 -3.98 -12.78 -40.02
C LEU A 325 -5.23 -12.15 -40.66
N ALA A 326 -5.60 -10.93 -40.27
CA ALA A 326 -6.72 -10.21 -40.88
C ALA A 326 -6.47 -9.87 -42.36
N SER A 327 -5.21 -9.62 -42.75
CA SER A 327 -4.85 -9.39 -44.15
C SER A 327 -4.91 -10.67 -45.00
N SER A 328 -4.61 -11.82 -44.39
CA SER A 328 -4.63 -13.12 -45.08
C SER A 328 -6.05 -13.67 -45.28
N SER A 329 -6.97 -13.47 -44.32
CA SER A 329 -8.37 -13.93 -44.45
C SER A 329 -9.15 -13.16 -45.51
N ALA A 330 -8.81 -11.88 -45.75
CA ALA A 330 -9.40 -11.06 -46.81
C ALA A 330 -9.06 -11.53 -48.24
N THR A 331 -8.09 -12.44 -48.40
CA THR A 331 -7.71 -12.99 -49.72
C THR A 331 -8.40 -14.33 -50.05
N SER A 332 -9.13 -14.92 -49.11
CA SER A 332 -9.77 -16.25 -49.25
C SER A 332 -11.31 -16.24 -49.25
N GLU A 333 -11.97 -15.12 -48.99
CA GLU A 333 -13.44 -15.04 -48.98
C GLU A 333 -14.02 -14.72 -50.38
N LEU A 334 -14.02 -15.75 -51.23
CA LEU A 334 -14.87 -15.85 -52.43
C LEU A 334 -15.56 -17.22 -52.45
N ASP A 335 -16.10 -17.72 -51.33
CA ASP A 335 -17.28 -18.60 -51.37
C ASP A 335 -17.86 -18.81 -49.96
N ASP A 336 -19.19 -18.91 -49.94
CA ASP A 336 -20.08 -19.32 -48.87
C ASP A 336 -20.25 -18.43 -47.62
N GLY A 337 -21.44 -17.84 -47.51
CA GLY A 337 -21.86 -17.05 -46.36
C GLY A 337 -22.36 -17.93 -45.22
N VAL A 338 -21.96 -17.60 -43.99
CA VAL A 338 -22.77 -17.64 -42.76
C VAL A 338 -21.96 -16.99 -41.62
N GLN A 339 -22.54 -15.92 -41.05
CA GLN A 339 -22.35 -15.34 -39.72
C GLN A 339 -21.00 -15.54 -38.98
N GLN A 340 -20.06 -14.59 -39.13
CA GLN A 340 -18.94 -14.36 -38.20
C GLN A 340 -18.86 -12.88 -37.74
N SER A 341 -19.95 -12.30 -37.24
CA SER A 341 -19.94 -10.88 -36.82
C SER A 341 -19.47 -10.65 -35.37
N SER A 342 -19.43 -11.69 -34.52
CA SER A 342 -19.11 -11.55 -33.09
C SER A 342 -17.61 -11.56 -32.78
N THR A 343 -16.83 -12.32 -33.55
CA THR A 343 -15.39 -12.53 -33.28
C THR A 343 -14.54 -11.34 -33.72
N GLY A 344 -14.90 -10.68 -34.83
CA GLY A 344 -14.18 -9.49 -35.32
C GLY A 344 -14.23 -8.31 -34.35
N SER A 345 -15.40 -8.04 -33.74
CA SER A 345 -15.55 -6.93 -32.79
C SER A 345 -14.76 -7.14 -31.49
N GLN A 346 -14.67 -8.38 -31.01
CA GLN A 346 -13.93 -8.72 -29.78
C GLN A 346 -12.41 -8.62 -29.99
N THR A 347 -11.92 -9.06 -31.16
CA THR A 347 -10.51 -8.91 -31.55
C THR A 347 -10.13 -7.44 -31.75
N VAL A 348 -10.99 -6.61 -32.35
CA VAL A 348 -10.71 -5.18 -32.56
C VAL A 348 -10.65 -4.40 -31.25
N ILE A 349 -11.51 -4.71 -30.27
CA ILE A 349 -11.45 -4.11 -28.92
C ILE A 349 -10.15 -4.55 -28.23
N SER A 350 -9.82 -5.85 -28.29
CA SER A 350 -8.59 -6.38 -27.71
C SER A 350 -7.31 -5.78 -28.31
N VAL A 351 -7.28 -5.51 -29.62
CA VAL A 351 -6.12 -4.86 -30.26
C VAL A 351 -5.98 -3.41 -29.80
N LYS A 352 -7.07 -2.65 -29.71
CA LYS A 352 -7.03 -1.27 -29.22
C LYS A 352 -6.56 -1.17 -27.77
N ASP A 353 -7.00 -2.09 -26.91
CA ASP A 353 -6.55 -2.13 -25.52
C ASP A 353 -5.03 -2.40 -25.44
N LYS A 354 -4.50 -3.29 -26.30
CA LYS A 354 -3.06 -3.56 -26.39
C LYS A 354 -2.28 -2.36 -26.94
N GLU A 355 -2.82 -1.66 -27.93
CA GLU A 355 -2.20 -0.43 -28.49
C GLU A 355 -2.12 0.67 -27.44
N ALA A 356 -3.18 0.89 -26.66
CA ALA A 356 -3.16 1.82 -25.54
C ALA A 356 -2.14 1.42 -24.47
N GLU A 357 -2.07 0.14 -24.11
CA GLU A 357 -1.06 -0.35 -23.15
C GLU A 357 0.37 -0.12 -23.68
N ILE A 358 0.62 -0.35 -24.97
CA ILE A 358 1.91 -0.06 -25.61
C ILE A 358 2.28 1.42 -25.46
N GLU A 359 1.36 2.34 -25.72
CA GLU A 359 1.63 3.78 -25.57
C GLU A 359 2.02 4.14 -24.12
N THR A 360 1.26 3.64 -23.14
CA THR A 360 1.55 3.90 -21.72
C THR A 360 2.90 3.35 -21.27
N LEU A 361 3.24 2.13 -21.69
CA LEU A 361 4.50 1.48 -21.31
C LEU A 361 5.70 2.13 -21.99
N ALA A 362 5.54 2.66 -23.20
CA ALA A 362 6.60 3.38 -23.90
C ALA A 362 6.97 4.68 -23.16
N GLY A 363 5.97 5.47 -22.77
CA GLY A 363 6.20 6.68 -21.98
C GLY A 363 6.86 6.37 -20.63
N LEU A 364 6.34 5.35 -19.92
CA LEU A 364 6.92 4.95 -18.63
C LEU A 364 8.37 4.48 -18.76
N ALA A 365 8.70 3.70 -19.80
CA ALA A 365 10.07 3.23 -20.02
C ALA A 365 11.03 4.41 -20.29
N GLU A 366 10.61 5.42 -21.04
CA GLU A 366 11.42 6.61 -21.31
C GLU A 366 11.69 7.42 -20.03
N ASP A 367 10.67 7.62 -19.20
CA ASP A 367 10.81 8.37 -17.95
C ASP A 367 11.70 7.63 -16.94
N LEU A 368 11.57 6.30 -16.86
CA LEU A 368 12.45 5.47 -16.05
C LEU A 368 13.90 5.51 -16.54
N GLU A 369 14.13 5.55 -17.85
CA GLU A 369 15.48 5.64 -18.43
C GLU A 369 16.17 6.96 -18.05
N LYS A 370 15.45 8.09 -18.09
CA LYS A 370 15.98 9.39 -17.63
C LYS A 370 16.35 9.38 -16.16
N LYS A 371 15.62 8.62 -15.34
CA LYS A 371 15.86 8.50 -13.90
C LYS A 371 17.02 7.56 -13.56
N ALA A 372 17.34 6.62 -14.43
CA ALA A 372 18.42 5.65 -14.25
C ALA A 372 19.80 6.13 -14.73
N THR A 373 19.89 7.35 -15.30
CA THR A 373 21.13 8.00 -15.75
C THR A 373 21.50 9.16 -14.84
#